data_AF-A0A1X7UQR6-F1
#
_entry.id   AF-A0A1X7UQR6-F1
#
_cell.length_a   1.000
_cell.length_b   1.000
_cell.length_c   1.000
_cell.angle_alpha   90.00
_cell.angle_beta   90.00
_cell.angle_gamma   90.00
#
_symmetry.space_group_name_H-M   'P 1'
#
loop_
_entity.id
_entity.type
_entity.pdbx_description
1 polymer ?
#
loop_
_entity_poly.entity_id
_entity_poly.type
_entity_poly.pdbx_seq_one_letter_code
_entity_poly.pdbx_strand_id
1 'polypeptide(L)'
;MLLCRVLTHSPVSSIAPSCSALLLSPLLGVTTLINVRGRGFHTSSHVMGLEEFFPKTKNIIEESERTGRPWKARELRQKSNEDLHKLWYVLLKERNMLLTLRHEANRNLFIMPGPERLKKVKYSMDVLKHVIKERGQAVREARIMLKKKNKEMNNNNNNNGQSNNES
;
A
#
# COMPACT_ATOMS: atom_id res chain seq x y z
N MET A 1 -44.33 12.14 -13.53
CA MET A 1 -44.80 12.09 -14.94
C MET A 1 -45.19 13.50 -15.34
N LEU A 2 -44.87 13.87 -16.59
CA LEU A 2 -45.14 15.14 -17.28
C LEU A 2 -44.37 16.36 -16.79
N LEU A 3 -43.34 16.72 -17.55
CA LEU A 3 -43.31 17.98 -18.30
C LEU A 3 -42.34 17.82 -19.48
N CYS A 4 -42.93 17.55 -20.66
CA CYS A 4 -42.28 17.69 -21.95
C CYS A 4 -41.96 19.17 -22.19
N ARG A 5 -40.74 19.47 -22.64
CA ARG A 5 -40.41 20.74 -23.30
C ARG A 5 -39.94 20.45 -24.72
N VAL A 6 -40.76 20.95 -25.63
CA VAL A 6 -40.65 21.01 -27.10
C VAL A 6 -39.55 21.99 -27.51
N LEU A 7 -39.05 21.82 -28.74
CA LEU A 7 -38.31 22.74 -29.66
C LEU A 7 -37.00 22.03 -30.12
N THR A 8 -36.71 21.73 -31.37
CA THR A 8 -37.26 22.11 -32.69
C THR A 8 -36.73 21.16 -33.78
N HIS A 9 -37.43 21.16 -34.92
CA HIS A 9 -37.17 20.49 -36.21
C HIS A 9 -35.72 20.54 -36.75
N SER A 10 -35.22 19.39 -37.24
CA SER A 10 -34.89 18.99 -38.64
C SER A 10 -34.45 20.04 -39.72
N PRO A 11 -33.89 19.63 -40.89
CA PRO A 11 -32.55 19.09 -41.16
C PRO A 11 -31.86 19.73 -42.42
N VAL A 12 -30.70 19.17 -42.83
CA VAL A 12 -30.08 19.19 -44.19
C VAL A 12 -29.34 20.45 -44.67
N SER A 13 -28.03 20.32 -44.95
CA SER A 13 -27.44 20.51 -46.30
C SER A 13 -25.91 20.38 -46.30
N SER A 14 -25.42 19.35 -46.97
CA SER A 14 -24.06 19.23 -47.50
C SER A 14 -23.74 20.37 -48.46
N ILE A 15 -22.63 21.07 -48.26
CA ILE A 15 -21.90 21.76 -49.32
C ILE A 15 -20.41 21.58 -49.06
N ALA A 16 -19.74 20.81 -49.92
CA ALA A 16 -18.29 20.74 -50.00
C ALA A 16 -17.75 22.03 -50.63
N PRO A 17 -16.64 22.62 -50.16
CA PRO A 17 -16.02 23.73 -50.87
C PRO A 17 -15.09 23.19 -51.96
N SER A 18 -15.37 23.62 -53.19
CA SER A 18 -14.52 23.46 -54.36
C SER A 18 -13.15 24.11 -54.15
N CYS A 19 -12.08 23.37 -54.43
CA CYS A 19 -10.72 23.89 -54.52
C CYS A 19 -10.58 24.77 -55.76
N SER A 20 -10.39 26.07 -55.57
CA SER A 20 -9.84 26.97 -56.58
C SER A 20 -8.46 27.40 -56.10
N ALA A 21 -7.43 26.85 -56.73
CA ALA A 21 -6.04 27.26 -56.50
C ALA A 21 -5.79 28.62 -57.18
N LEU A 22 -5.25 29.58 -56.44
CA LEU A 22 -4.44 30.67 -56.99
C LEU A 22 -3.24 30.93 -56.06
N LEU A 23 -2.07 30.97 -56.70
CA LEU A 23 -0.73 31.13 -56.14
C LEU A 23 -0.45 32.60 -55.81
N LEU A 24 0.21 32.90 -54.68
CA LEU A 24 1.39 33.78 -54.63
C LEU A 24 2.06 33.85 -53.23
N SER A 25 3.29 33.32 -53.20
CA SER A 25 4.47 33.70 -52.39
C SER A 25 4.57 33.50 -50.85
N PRO A 26 5.79 33.24 -50.34
CA PRO A 26 6.05 32.66 -49.03
C PRO A 26 6.70 33.68 -48.06
N LEU A 27 6.09 33.93 -46.90
CA LEU A 27 6.81 34.29 -45.68
C LEU A 27 5.83 34.25 -44.50
N LEU A 28 6.34 33.86 -43.33
CA LEU A 28 5.66 33.72 -42.04
C LEU A 28 4.84 32.44 -41.85
N GLY A 29 5.56 31.40 -41.41
CA GLY A 29 5.20 30.67 -40.21
C GLY A 29 3.86 29.93 -40.24
N VAL A 30 3.75 28.93 -41.10
CA VAL A 30 2.74 27.88 -40.89
C VAL A 30 3.18 27.09 -39.66
N THR A 31 2.59 27.42 -38.51
CA THR A 31 2.65 26.60 -37.31
C THR A 31 2.12 25.23 -37.70
N THR A 32 3.03 24.30 -37.94
CA THR A 32 2.69 22.89 -38.08
C THR A 32 1.91 22.55 -36.81
N LEU A 33 0.60 22.34 -36.92
CA LEU A 33 -0.15 21.68 -35.86
C LEU A 33 0.41 20.27 -35.83
N ILE A 34 1.42 20.07 -35.00
CA ILE A 34 1.99 18.77 -34.70
C ILE A 34 0.83 18.00 -34.08
N ASN A 35 0.14 17.24 -34.92
CA ASN A 35 -0.81 16.24 -34.49
C ASN A 35 0.02 15.17 -33.80
N VAL A 36 0.24 15.33 -32.49
CA VAL A 36 0.85 14.31 -31.64
C VAL A 36 -0.15 13.16 -31.51
N ARG A 37 -0.32 12.40 -32.59
CA ARG A 37 -0.96 11.09 -32.56
C ARG A 37 -0.05 10.17 -31.77
N GLY A 38 -0.51 9.75 -30.59
CA GLY A 38 -0.13 8.46 -29.99
C GLY A 38 1.26 8.39 -29.35
N ARG A 39 1.25 8.50 -28.01
CA ARG A 39 2.13 7.91 -26.98
C ARG A 39 3.32 7.04 -27.45
N GLY A 40 4.49 7.25 -26.81
CA GLY A 40 5.35 6.11 -26.46
C GLY A 40 6.87 6.28 -26.33
N PHE A 41 7.45 7.46 -26.07
CA PHE A 41 8.87 7.51 -25.67
C PHE A 41 9.02 7.20 -24.17
N HIS A 42 9.10 5.92 -23.83
CA HIS A 42 9.54 5.48 -22.50
C HIS A 42 11.06 5.35 -22.54
N THR A 43 11.78 6.25 -21.88
CA THR A 43 13.25 6.21 -21.83
C THR A 43 13.79 5.33 -20.71
N SER A 44 12.92 4.85 -19.81
CA SER A 44 13.28 3.97 -18.70
C SER A 44 12.86 2.53 -18.95
N SER A 45 13.67 1.59 -18.46
CA SER A 45 13.34 0.17 -18.42
C SER A 45 12.00 -0.06 -17.71
N HIS A 46 11.17 -0.95 -18.24
CA HIS A 46 9.88 -1.27 -17.65
C HIS A 46 10.06 -1.96 -16.29
N VAL A 47 9.62 -1.31 -15.21
CA VAL A 47 9.58 -1.90 -13.86
C VAL A 47 8.12 -2.01 -13.45
N MET A 48 7.65 -3.24 -13.26
CA MET A 48 6.34 -3.55 -12.70
C MET A 48 6.44 -3.48 -11.16
N GLY A 49 5.49 -2.82 -10.51
CA GLY A 49 5.40 -2.71 -9.05
C GLY A 49 4.45 -1.62 -8.57
N LEU A 50 4.18 -0.60 -9.40
CA LEU A 50 3.25 0.48 -9.04
C LEU A 50 1.80 -0.01 -8.96
N GLU A 51 1.47 -1.11 -9.66
CA GLU A 51 0.17 -1.75 -9.62
C GLU A 51 -0.26 -2.19 -8.22
N GLU A 52 0.70 -2.45 -7.31
CA GLU A 52 0.38 -2.86 -5.93
C GLU A 52 -0.24 -1.73 -5.08
N PHE A 53 -0.11 -0.47 -5.52
CA PHE A 53 -0.75 0.68 -4.85
C PHE A 53 -2.22 0.86 -5.21
N PHE A 54 -2.73 0.12 -6.20
CA PHE A 54 -4.08 0.27 -6.70
C PHE A 54 -4.90 -1.01 -6.48
N PRO A 55 -6.23 -0.89 -6.31
CA PRO A 55 -7.11 -2.04 -6.29
C PRO A 55 -6.97 -2.87 -7.59
N LYS A 56 -6.97 -4.19 -7.47
CA LYS A 56 -6.89 -5.09 -8.64
C LYS A 56 -8.17 -5.07 -9.48
N THR A 57 -9.31 -4.75 -8.85
CA THR A 57 -10.62 -4.69 -9.52
C THR A 57 -10.88 -3.31 -10.10
N LYS A 58 -11.44 -3.27 -11.30
CA LYS A 58 -11.78 -2.02 -11.99
C LYS A 58 -12.90 -1.25 -11.28
N ASN A 59 -13.78 -1.96 -10.57
CA ASN A 59 -14.91 -1.38 -9.84
C ASN A 59 -14.49 -1.08 -8.40
N ILE A 60 -13.92 0.11 -8.19
CA ILE A 60 -13.49 0.60 -6.87
C ILE A 60 -14.68 0.66 -5.88
N ILE A 61 -15.89 0.93 -6.39
CA ILE A 61 -17.11 1.17 -5.60
C ILE A 61 -17.72 -0.14 -5.06
N GLU A 62 -17.64 -1.24 -5.82
CA GLU A 62 -18.22 -2.55 -5.44
C GLU A 62 -17.32 -3.37 -4.51
N GLU A 63 -16.06 -3.00 -4.30
CA GLU A 63 -15.12 -3.78 -3.47
C GLU A 63 -15.42 -3.69 -1.95
N SER A 64 -16.49 -3.01 -1.55
CA SER A 64 -16.80 -2.73 -0.15
C SER A 64 -17.21 -3.96 0.69
N GLU A 65 -17.51 -5.10 0.07
CA GLU A 65 -18.43 -6.05 0.73
C GLU A 65 -17.80 -7.21 1.53
N ARG A 66 -16.50 -7.51 1.44
CA ARG A 66 -15.93 -8.68 2.18
C ARG A 66 -14.53 -8.47 2.73
N THR A 67 -14.42 -7.76 3.85
CA THR A 67 -13.16 -7.68 4.62
C THR A 67 -13.17 -8.67 5.79
N GLY A 68 -12.10 -9.46 5.91
CA GLY A 68 -11.96 -10.45 6.98
C GLY A 68 -11.73 -9.84 8.37
N ARG A 69 -11.63 -10.71 9.39
CA ARG A 69 -11.27 -10.33 10.77
C ARG A 69 -9.79 -9.88 10.84
N PRO A 70 -9.44 -8.90 11.70
CA PRO A 70 -8.04 -8.58 11.97
C PRO A 70 -7.29 -9.70 12.73
N TRP A 71 -5.97 -9.67 12.65
CA TRP A 71 -5.09 -10.63 13.34
C TRP A 71 -5.13 -10.47 14.86
N LYS A 72 -5.24 -11.58 15.60
CA LYS A 72 -5.19 -11.60 17.07
C LYS A 72 -3.80 -11.97 17.58
N ALA A 73 -3.44 -11.45 18.76
CA ALA A 73 -2.13 -11.70 19.38
C ALA A 73 -1.84 -13.20 19.55
N ARG A 74 -2.83 -13.98 19.97
CA ARG A 74 -2.71 -15.44 20.16
C ARG A 74 -2.29 -16.17 18.89
N GLU A 75 -2.81 -15.76 17.74
CA GLU A 75 -2.50 -16.37 16.44
C GLU A 75 -1.07 -16.01 16.01
N LEU A 76 -0.67 -14.75 16.22
CA LEU A 76 0.67 -14.27 15.86
C LEU A 76 1.75 -14.85 16.77
N ARG A 77 1.44 -15.16 18.04
CA ARG A 77 2.37 -15.84 18.95
C ARG A 77 2.79 -17.23 18.46
N GLN A 78 1.98 -17.90 17.63
CA GLN A 78 2.27 -19.22 17.08
C GLN A 78 3.11 -19.18 15.80
N LYS A 79 3.41 -18.00 15.24
CA LYS A 79 4.14 -17.84 13.98
C LYS A 79 5.64 -17.61 14.19
N SER A 80 6.46 -18.03 13.23
CA SER A 80 7.91 -17.78 13.22
C SER A 80 8.20 -16.27 13.04
N ASN A 81 9.38 -15.81 13.46
CA ASN A 81 9.76 -14.40 13.26
C ASN A 81 9.88 -14.04 11.78
N GLU A 82 10.27 -15.00 10.93
CA GLU A 82 10.33 -14.81 9.47
C GLU A 82 8.93 -14.62 8.88
N ASP A 83 7.94 -15.41 9.30
CA ASP A 83 6.56 -15.26 8.85
C ASP A 83 5.95 -13.94 9.34
N LEU A 84 6.25 -13.51 10.57
CA LEU A 84 5.82 -12.20 11.06
C LEU A 84 6.42 -11.05 10.24
N HIS A 85 7.67 -11.19 9.80
CA HIS A 85 8.32 -10.22 8.93
C HIS A 85 7.68 -10.18 7.54
N LYS A 86 7.41 -11.34 6.93
CA LYS A 86 6.66 -11.42 5.66
C LYS A 86 5.26 -10.82 5.79
N LEU A 87 4.55 -11.16 6.87
CA LEU A 87 3.21 -10.63 7.16
C LEU A 87 3.21 -9.11 7.32
N TRP A 88 4.24 -8.54 7.96
CA TRP A 88 4.38 -7.09 8.06
C TRP A 88 4.35 -6.41 6.69
N TYR A 89 5.08 -6.94 5.70
CA TYR A 89 5.08 -6.38 4.35
C TYR A 89 3.74 -6.57 3.63
N VAL A 90 3.09 -7.71 3.80
CA VAL A 90 1.73 -7.92 3.26
C VAL A 90 0.76 -6.87 3.80
N LEU A 91 0.76 -6.65 5.13
CA LEU A 91 -0.08 -5.62 5.76
C LEU A 91 0.33 -4.20 5.36
N LEU A 92 1.62 -3.95 5.16
CA LEU A 92 2.13 -2.64 4.75
C LEU A 92 1.67 -2.28 3.33
N LYS A 93 1.75 -3.23 2.40
CA LYS A 93 1.28 -3.04 1.02
C LYS A 93 -0.21 -2.75 0.97
N GLU A 94 -0.99 -3.55 1.69
CA GLU A 94 -2.42 -3.34 1.86
C GLU A 94 -2.72 -1.94 2.44
N ARG A 95 -2.02 -1.54 3.51
CA ARG A 95 -2.19 -0.21 4.10
C ARG A 95 -1.89 0.91 3.10
N ASN A 96 -0.81 0.76 2.33
CA ASN A 96 -0.40 1.77 1.35
C ASN A 96 -1.42 1.88 0.21
N MET A 97 -1.92 0.76 -0.31
CA MET A 97 -3.00 0.74 -1.29
C MET A 97 -4.26 1.45 -0.76
N LEU A 98 -4.67 1.17 0.48
CA LEU A 98 -5.84 1.82 1.09
C LEU A 98 -5.63 3.33 1.32
N LEU A 99 -4.40 3.77 1.59
CA LEU A 99 -4.08 5.19 1.69
C LEU A 99 -4.15 5.90 0.34
N THR A 100 -3.66 5.27 -0.73
CA THR A 100 -3.84 5.75 -2.11
C THR A 100 -5.33 5.89 -2.43
N LEU A 101 -6.12 4.86 -2.12
CA LEU A 101 -7.56 4.86 -2.34
C LEU A 101 -8.26 5.99 -1.54
N ARG A 102 -7.89 6.19 -0.27
CA ARG A 102 -8.41 7.28 0.55
C ARG A 102 -8.11 8.64 -0.05
N HIS A 103 -6.88 8.82 -0.53
CA HIS A 103 -6.44 10.07 -1.12
C HIS A 103 -7.21 10.36 -2.41
N GLU A 104 -7.36 9.36 -3.28
CA GLU A 104 -8.09 9.49 -4.53
C GLU A 104 -9.60 9.72 -4.32
N ALA A 105 -10.19 9.09 -3.30
CA ALA A 105 -11.57 9.35 -2.89
C ALA A 105 -11.76 10.80 -2.45
N ASN A 106 -10.84 11.32 -1.64
CA ASN A 106 -10.86 12.70 -1.20
C ASN A 106 -10.67 13.69 -2.36
N ARG A 107 -9.75 13.38 -3.28
CA ARG A 107 -9.47 14.19 -4.47
C ARG A 107 -10.69 14.29 -5.40
N ASN A 108 -11.40 13.19 -5.58
CA ASN A 108 -12.58 13.12 -6.43
C ASN A 108 -13.89 13.40 -5.68
N LEU A 109 -13.81 13.83 -4.42
CA LEU A 109 -14.95 14.21 -3.57
C LEU A 109 -16.00 13.10 -3.38
N PHE A 110 -15.57 11.83 -3.35
CA PHE A 110 -16.45 10.69 -3.03
C PHE A 110 -16.05 10.02 -1.71
N ILE A 111 -17.00 9.30 -1.11
CA ILE A 111 -16.78 8.57 0.14
C ILE A 111 -15.94 7.33 -0.14
N MET A 112 -14.81 7.20 0.55
CA MET A 112 -13.96 6.01 0.43
C MET A 112 -14.75 4.73 0.77
N PRO A 113 -14.74 3.71 -0.11
CA PRO A 113 -15.37 2.44 0.18
C PRO A 113 -14.61 1.71 1.30
N GLY A 114 -15.34 1.15 2.27
CA GLY A 114 -14.79 0.30 3.33
C GLY A 114 -13.72 0.95 4.24
N PRO A 115 -13.95 2.12 4.86
CA PRO A 115 -12.97 2.79 5.74
C PRO A 115 -12.54 1.98 6.96
N GLU A 116 -13.36 1.00 7.34
CA GLU A 116 -13.11 0.08 8.43
C GLU A 116 -11.96 -0.91 8.11
N ARG A 117 -11.73 -1.24 6.83
CA ARG A 117 -10.60 -2.08 6.37
C ARG A 117 -9.26 -1.51 6.82
N LEU A 118 -9.08 -0.20 6.68
CA LEU A 118 -7.86 0.49 7.10
C LEU A 118 -7.65 0.39 8.62
N LYS A 119 -8.73 0.44 9.41
CA LYS A 119 -8.67 0.27 10.87
C LYS A 119 -8.26 -1.15 11.25
N LYS A 120 -8.80 -2.18 10.58
CA LYS A 120 -8.44 -3.60 10.78
C LYS A 120 -6.97 -3.88 10.48
N VAL A 121 -6.45 -3.31 9.38
CA VAL A 121 -5.04 -3.44 8.99
C VAL A 121 -4.15 -2.78 10.03
N LYS A 122 -4.46 -1.54 10.43
CA LYS A 122 -3.71 -0.81 11.47
C LYS A 122 -3.67 -1.61 12.78
N TYR A 123 -4.83 -2.11 13.23
CA TYR A 123 -4.90 -2.94 14.43
C TYR A 123 -4.00 -4.16 14.32
N SER A 124 -4.06 -4.89 13.19
CA SER A 124 -3.21 -6.07 12.97
C SER A 124 -1.71 -5.74 13.03
N MET A 125 -1.31 -4.60 12.47
CA MET A 125 0.08 -4.12 12.54
C MET A 125 0.51 -3.79 13.96
N ASP A 126 -0.36 -3.17 14.77
CA ASP A 126 -0.05 -2.82 16.17
C ASP A 126 0.07 -4.07 17.04
N VAL A 127 -0.81 -5.07 16.85
CA VAL A 127 -0.71 -6.37 17.52
C VAL A 127 0.58 -7.10 17.11
N LEU A 128 0.97 -7.06 15.83
CA LEU A 128 2.22 -7.67 15.37
C LEU A 128 3.44 -7.05 16.07
N LYS A 129 3.51 -5.71 16.14
CA LYS A 129 4.58 -5.00 16.88
C LYS A 129 4.59 -5.37 18.35
N HIS A 130 3.41 -5.48 18.96
CA HIS A 130 3.29 -5.87 20.36
C HIS A 130 3.90 -7.25 20.62
N VAL A 131 3.55 -8.26 19.80
CA VAL A 131 4.10 -9.61 19.92
C VAL A 131 5.62 -9.65 19.71
N ILE A 132 6.15 -8.90 18.75
CA ILE A 132 7.61 -8.81 18.52
C ILE A 132 8.31 -8.19 19.74
N LYS A 133 7.74 -7.12 20.32
CA LYS A 133 8.27 -6.47 21.51
C LYS A 133 8.24 -7.41 22.72
N GLU A 134 7.14 -8.11 22.94
CA GLU A 134 6.95 -9.10 24.00
C GLU A 134 8.03 -10.20 23.91
N ARG A 135 8.24 -10.78 22.72
CA ARG A 135 9.30 -11.78 22.50
C ARG A 135 10.69 -11.23 22.79
N GLY A 136 10.99 -10.02 22.32
CA GLY A 136 12.28 -9.38 22.58
C GLY A 136 12.53 -9.10 24.07
N GLN A 137 11.49 -8.78 24.82
CA GLN A 137 11.56 -8.63 26.28
C GLN A 137 11.82 -9.98 26.96
N ALA A 138 11.06 -11.02 26.63
CA ALA A 138 11.23 -12.36 27.19
C ALA A 138 12.65 -12.92 26.98
N VAL A 139 13.21 -12.77 25.78
CA VAL A 139 14.59 -13.20 25.48
C VAL A 139 15.62 -12.44 26.32
N ARG A 140 15.43 -11.12 26.47
CA ARG A 140 16.32 -10.28 27.28
C ARG A 140 16.30 -10.69 28.74
N GLU A 141 15.10 -10.90 29.29
CA GLU A 141 14.90 -11.30 30.68
C GLU A 141 15.51 -12.68 30.95
N ALA A 142 15.23 -13.67 30.09
CA ALA A 142 15.84 -15.00 30.19
C ALA A 142 17.37 -14.92 30.17
N ARG A 143 17.95 -14.10 29.30
CA ARG A 143 19.41 -13.89 29.22
C ARG A 143 19.98 -13.30 30.51
N ILE A 144 19.27 -12.36 31.14
CA ILE A 144 19.68 -11.77 32.42
C ILE A 144 19.63 -12.82 33.53
N MET A 145 18.57 -13.62 33.59
CA MET A 145 18.43 -14.68 34.59
C MET A 145 19.54 -15.73 34.46
N LEU A 146 19.89 -16.15 33.25
CA LEU A 146 21.01 -17.07 33.00
C LEU A 146 22.35 -16.50 33.48
N LYS A 147 22.62 -15.22 33.22
CA LYS A 147 23.85 -14.56 33.71
C LYS A 147 23.92 -14.52 35.24
N LYS A 148 22.80 -14.21 35.91
CA LYS A 148 22.72 -14.20 37.37
C LYS A 148 23.00 -15.60 37.94
N LYS A 149 22.31 -16.62 37.41
CA LYS A 149 22.49 -18.01 37.82
C LYS A 149 23.93 -18.50 37.62
N ASN A 150 24.58 -18.17 36.50
CA ASN A 150 25.97 -18.53 36.26
C ASN A 150 26.93 -17.86 37.26
N LYS A 151 26.68 -16.60 37.63
CA LYS A 151 27.46 -15.89 38.64
C LYS A 151 27.30 -16.54 40.03
N GLU A 152 26.08 -16.90 40.40
CA GLU A 152 25.79 -17.60 41.65
C GLU A 152 26.48 -18.98 41.70
N MET A 153 26.44 -19.76 40.62
CA MET A 153 27.15 -21.05 40.53
C MET A 153 28.67 -20.88 40.66
N ASN A 154 29.26 -19.89 39.99
CA ASN A 154 30.71 -19.65 40.08
C ASN A 154 31.13 -19.20 41.48
N ASN A 155 30.35 -18.33 42.13
CA ASN A 155 30.61 -17.91 43.51
C ASN A 155 30.55 -19.09 44.49
N ASN A 156 29.55 -19.97 44.35
CA ASN A 156 29.43 -21.15 45.20
C ASN A 156 30.60 -22.12 45.01
N ASN A 157 31.06 -22.33 43.78
CA ASN A 157 32.23 -23.17 43.49
C ASN A 157 33.51 -22.60 44.12
N ASN A 158 33.71 -21.28 44.07
CA ASN A 158 34.87 -20.64 44.71
C ASN A 158 34.83 -20.78 46.24
N ASN A 159 33.67 -20.58 46.86
CA ASN A 159 33.52 -20.74 48.32
C ASN A 159 33.79 -22.18 48.78
N ASN A 160 33.32 -23.19 48.04
CA ASN A 160 33.58 -24.60 48.34
C ASN A 160 35.04 -25.01 48.08
N GLY A 161 35.73 -24.34 47.15
CA GLY A 161 37.16 -24.56 46.91
C GLY A 161 38.05 -23.99 48.02
N GLN A 162 37.61 -22.92 48.68
CA GLN A 162 38.35 -22.29 49.78
C GLN A 162 38.25 -23.11 51.08
N SER A 163 37.10 -23.72 51.37
CA SER A 163 36.89 -24.52 52.59
C SER A 163 37.69 -25.83 52.63
N ASN A 164 38.12 -26.35 51.47
CA ASN A 164 38.86 -27.62 51.39
C ASN A 164 40.39 -27.46 51.49
N ASN A 165 40.90 -26.22 51.58
CA ASN A 165 42.33 -25.93 51.63
C ASN A 165 42.81 -25.47 53.03
N GLU A 166 41.94 -25.46 54.04
CA GLU A 166 42.22 -24.96 55.40
C GLU A 166 42.31 -26.10 56.45
N SER A 167 42.68 -27.32 56.07
CA SER A 167 42.94 -28.44 57.01
C SER A 167 44.33 -29.03 56.84
#